data_AF-A0A6L6XAX7-F1
#
_entry.id   AF-A0A6L6XAX7-F1
#
_cell.length_a   1.000
_cell.length_b   1.000
_cell.length_c   1.000
_cell.angle_alpha   90.00
_cell.angle_beta   90.00
_cell.angle_gamma   90.00
#
_symmetry.space_group_name_H-M   'P 1'
#
loop_
_entity.id
_entity.type
_entity.pdbx_description
1 polymer ?
#
loop_
_entity_poly.entity_id
_entity_poly.type
_entity_poly.pdbx_seq_one_letter_code
_entity_poly.pdbx_strand_id
1 'polypeptide(L)'
;MLQRLQTAMETMARDHTPITIAALARTARVSRTFLYQNQQARALVEQVTRTSSTHPGLSNSRSCRQPTQPAWTERALNAEEALAQAQREILSQRTRIAALLGKIRDLEHDLPEGSLQRIVTENTSLKQQARQLTQDNQRLQDRLASARQNNRFLDKRVADLEAQLALYLTAPPPPP
;
A
#
# COMPACT_ATOMS: atom_id res chain seq x y z
N MET A 1 -7.81 18.25 70.07
CA MET A 1 -7.65 17.55 68.76
C MET A 1 -8.93 16.82 68.34
N LEU A 2 -9.66 16.15 69.24
CA LEU A 2 -10.92 15.47 68.91
C LEU A 2 -12.04 16.40 68.41
N GLN A 3 -12.18 17.60 69.00
CA GLN A 3 -13.14 18.62 68.52
C GLN A 3 -12.87 19.05 67.08
N ARG A 4 -11.60 19.10 66.65
CA ARG A 4 -11.23 19.41 65.25
C ARG A 4 -11.58 18.29 64.29
N LEU A 5 -11.59 17.04 64.75
CA LEU A 5 -12.06 15.91 63.96
C LEU A 5 -13.58 15.98 63.80
N GLN A 6 -14.33 16.30 64.86
CA GLN A 6 -15.78 16.46 64.77
C GLN A 6 -16.17 17.57 63.78
N THR A 7 -15.55 18.74 63.86
CA THR A 7 -15.83 19.82 62.88
C THR A 7 -15.40 19.46 61.45
N ALA A 8 -14.30 18.71 61.28
CA ALA A 8 -13.90 18.20 59.97
C ALA A 8 -14.89 17.16 59.41
N MET A 9 -15.54 16.38 60.27
CA MET A 9 -16.56 15.42 59.85
C MET A 9 -17.87 16.12 59.48
N GLU A 10 -18.28 17.15 60.23
CA GLU A 10 -19.45 17.96 59.90
C GLU A 10 -19.30 18.69 58.57
N THR A 11 -18.10 19.25 58.30
CA THR A 11 -17.80 19.89 57.01
C THR A 11 -17.81 18.89 55.86
N MET A 12 -17.14 17.74 56.01
CA MET A 12 -17.14 16.70 54.98
C MET A 12 -18.53 16.10 54.71
N ALA A 13 -19.38 16.03 55.74
CA ALA A 13 -20.77 15.59 55.62
C ALA A 13 -21.65 16.61 54.86
N ARG A 14 -21.45 17.92 55.11
CA ARG A 14 -22.13 18.99 54.35
C ARG A 14 -21.72 19.00 52.87
N ASP A 15 -20.45 18.72 52.59
CA ASP A 15 -19.91 18.73 51.23
C ASP A 15 -20.13 17.41 50.46
N HIS A 16 -20.86 16.44 51.04
CA HIS A 16 -21.11 15.10 50.48
C HIS A 16 -19.84 14.36 50.01
N THR A 17 -18.70 14.64 50.65
CA THR A 17 -17.43 14.01 50.28
C THR A 17 -17.26 12.66 50.98
N PRO A 18 -16.73 11.62 50.29
CA PRO A 18 -16.52 10.33 50.91
C PRO A 18 -15.51 10.43 52.05
N ILE A 19 -15.95 10.01 53.26
CA ILE A 19 -15.16 10.10 54.48
C ILE A 19 -14.08 9.02 54.47
N THR A 20 -12.90 9.37 53.96
CA THR A 20 -11.70 8.52 54.00
C THR A 20 -10.75 9.01 55.10
N ILE A 21 -10.06 8.08 55.77
CA ILE A 21 -9.09 8.38 56.86
C ILE A 21 -8.02 9.38 56.37
N ALA A 22 -7.60 9.25 55.12
CA ALA A 22 -6.62 10.12 54.50
C ALA A 22 -7.12 11.55 54.24
N ALA A 23 -8.40 11.71 53.89
CA ALA A 23 -9.01 13.02 53.74
C ALA A 23 -9.23 13.66 55.11
N LEU A 24 -9.82 12.92 56.05
CA LEU A 24 -10.11 13.40 57.40
C LEU A 24 -8.87 13.91 58.15
N ALA A 25 -7.75 13.19 58.05
CA ALA A 25 -6.47 13.62 58.61
C ALA A 25 -6.00 14.98 58.06
N ARG A 26 -6.20 15.22 56.76
CA ARG A 26 -5.83 16.49 56.10
C ARG A 26 -6.77 17.62 56.51
N THR A 27 -8.08 17.38 56.49
CA THR A 27 -9.10 18.39 56.81
C THR A 27 -9.05 18.82 58.27
N ALA A 28 -8.88 17.86 59.20
CA ALA A 28 -8.76 18.14 60.62
C ALA A 28 -7.35 18.64 61.03
N ARG A 29 -6.37 18.62 60.10
CA ARG A 29 -4.94 18.88 60.33
C ARG A 29 -4.37 18.03 61.47
N VAL A 30 -4.62 16.72 61.42
CA VAL A 30 -4.16 15.73 62.39
C VAL A 30 -3.38 14.63 61.68
N SER A 31 -2.35 14.07 62.33
CA SER A 31 -1.59 12.97 61.73
C SER A 31 -2.44 11.70 61.58
N ARG A 32 -2.19 10.93 60.52
CA ARG A 32 -2.85 9.62 60.32
C ARG A 32 -2.55 8.66 61.47
N THR A 33 -1.35 8.73 62.04
CA THR A 33 -0.95 7.90 63.18
C THR A 33 -1.79 8.20 64.43
N PHE A 34 -2.16 9.46 64.68
CA PHE A 34 -3.05 9.82 65.79
C PHE A 34 -4.44 9.19 65.65
N LEU A 35 -4.98 9.13 64.42
CA LEU A 35 -6.27 8.47 64.14
C LEU A 35 -6.23 6.96 64.40
N TYR A 36 -5.07 6.33 64.21
CA TYR A 36 -4.91 4.91 64.52
C TYR A 36 -4.57 4.67 65.99
N GLN A 37 -3.83 5.53 66.65
CA GLN A 37 -3.40 5.28 68.03
C GLN A 37 -4.49 5.64 69.05
N ASN A 38 -5.36 6.60 68.75
CA ASN A 38 -6.38 7.05 69.67
C ASN A 38 -7.71 6.29 69.46
N GLN A 39 -8.09 5.47 70.44
CA GLN A 39 -9.32 4.67 70.41
C GLN A 39 -10.60 5.52 70.31
N GLN A 40 -10.61 6.71 70.91
CA GLN A 40 -11.75 7.64 70.83
C GLN A 40 -11.91 8.23 69.42
N ALA A 41 -10.79 8.50 68.74
CA ALA A 41 -10.82 8.97 67.35
C ALA A 41 -11.33 7.88 66.38
N ARG A 42 -10.93 6.62 66.61
CA ARG A 42 -11.45 5.47 65.84
C ARG A 42 -12.95 5.29 66.02
N ALA A 43 -13.44 5.34 67.27
CA ALA A 43 -14.86 5.19 67.57
C ALA A 43 -15.72 6.25 66.88
N LEU A 44 -15.26 7.51 66.84
CA LEU A 44 -15.98 8.59 66.15
C LEU A 44 -16.02 8.39 64.63
N VAL A 45 -14.90 8.01 64.01
CA VAL A 45 -14.87 7.71 62.56
C VAL A 45 -15.79 6.56 62.21
N GLU A 46 -15.77 5.51 63.03
CA GLU A 46 -16.60 4.33 62.82
C GLU A 46 -18.10 4.66 62.91
N GLN A 47 -18.52 5.44 63.91
CA GLN A 47 -19.92 5.88 64.05
C GLN A 47 -20.41 6.63 62.81
N VAL A 48 -19.61 7.56 62.27
CA VAL A 48 -20.02 8.34 61.09
C VAL A 48 -19.93 7.54 59.79
N THR A 49 -18.97 6.62 59.66
CA THR A 49 -18.98 5.67 58.52
C THR A 49 -20.20 4.77 58.52
N ARG A 50 -20.70 4.34 59.70
CA ARG A 50 -21.95 3.57 59.81
C ARG A 50 -23.15 4.42 59.39
N THR A 51 -23.27 5.66 59.85
CA THR A 51 -24.41 6.54 59.49
C THR A 51 -24.39 7.00 58.03
N SER A 52 -23.20 7.15 57.42
CA SER A 52 -23.03 7.50 56.00
C SER A 52 -23.14 6.31 55.04
N SER A 53 -22.92 5.07 55.52
CA SER A 53 -23.07 3.85 54.72
C SER A 53 -24.52 3.50 54.35
N THR A 54 -25.49 4.21 54.91
CA THR A 54 -26.93 4.07 54.59
C THR A 54 -27.31 4.78 53.28
N HIS A 55 -26.35 5.27 52.48
CA HIS A 55 -26.62 5.74 51.11
C HIS A 55 -26.66 4.56 50.12
N PRO A 56 -27.85 4.17 49.60
CA PRO A 56 -28.03 2.99 48.75
C PRO A 56 -27.75 3.30 47.27
N GLY A 57 -26.65 4.01 46.97
CA GLY A 57 -26.36 4.55 45.64
C GLY A 57 -25.22 3.88 44.86
N LEU A 58 -24.39 3.03 45.50
CA LEU A 58 -23.18 2.45 44.88
C LEU A 58 -23.12 0.93 44.97
N SER A 59 -24.25 0.30 45.31
CA SER A 59 -24.48 -1.13 45.13
C SER A 59 -24.94 -1.42 43.70
N ASN A 60 -24.14 -1.00 42.70
CA ASN A 60 -24.20 -1.60 41.38
C ASN A 60 -23.00 -2.56 41.26
N SER A 61 -23.28 -3.82 41.59
CA SER A 61 -22.68 -5.01 40.96
C SER A 61 -21.15 -4.98 40.77
N ARG A 62 -20.30 -5.47 41.68
CA ARG A 62 -20.27 -6.86 42.19
C ARG A 62 -20.80 -7.92 41.22
N SER A 63 -20.64 -7.71 39.91
CA SER A 63 -20.59 -8.83 38.98
C SER A 63 -19.20 -9.46 39.10
N CYS A 64 -19.15 -10.57 39.83
CA CYS A 64 -18.20 -11.66 39.67
C CYS A 64 -16.70 -11.29 39.54
N ARG A 65 -16.06 -11.11 40.69
CA ARG A 65 -14.63 -11.43 40.85
C ARG A 65 -14.47 -12.96 40.85
N GLN A 66 -14.73 -13.58 39.70
CA GLN A 66 -14.28 -14.95 39.38
C GLN A 66 -12.79 -14.87 39.00
N PRO A 67 -11.99 -15.93 39.22
CA PRO A 67 -10.56 -15.88 38.93
C PRO A 67 -10.37 -15.53 37.45
N THR A 68 -9.67 -14.45 37.17
CA THR A 68 -9.16 -14.12 35.82
C THR A 68 -8.05 -15.11 35.45
N GLN A 69 -8.44 -16.35 35.18
CA GLN A 69 -7.75 -17.28 34.28
C GLN A 69 -8.86 -17.83 33.40
N PRO A 70 -8.94 -17.39 32.12
CA PRO A 70 -8.01 -17.83 31.08
C PRO A 70 -7.62 -16.74 30.04
N ALA A 71 -7.86 -15.45 30.29
CA ALA A 71 -7.66 -14.41 29.26
C ALA A 71 -6.19 -14.20 28.82
N TRP A 72 -5.21 -14.56 29.64
CA TRP A 72 -3.79 -14.55 29.26
C TRP A 72 -3.38 -15.86 28.58
N THR A 73 -4.03 -16.97 28.95
CA THR A 73 -3.78 -18.30 28.38
C THR A 73 -4.31 -18.37 26.94
N GLU A 74 -5.51 -17.87 26.70
CA GLU A 74 -6.07 -17.70 25.35
C GLU A 74 -5.20 -16.76 24.51
N ARG A 75 -4.70 -15.66 25.09
CA ARG A 75 -3.76 -14.75 24.40
C ARG A 75 -2.42 -15.41 24.07
N ALA A 76 -1.89 -16.25 24.95
CA ALA A 76 -0.66 -16.99 24.70
C ALA A 76 -0.86 -18.01 23.57
N LEU A 77 -1.96 -18.77 23.62
CA LEU A 77 -2.32 -19.74 22.57
C LEU A 77 -2.51 -19.05 21.21
N ASN A 78 -3.22 -17.92 21.17
CA ASN A 78 -3.40 -17.14 19.94
C ASN A 78 -2.07 -16.59 19.39
N ALA A 79 -1.15 -16.18 20.27
CA ALA A 79 0.17 -15.71 19.86
C ALA A 79 1.04 -16.86 19.31
N GLU A 80 0.97 -18.05 19.91
CA GLU A 80 1.63 -19.26 19.41
C GLU A 80 1.08 -19.68 18.05
N GLU A 81 -0.24 -19.66 17.86
CA GLU A 81 -0.87 -19.94 16.57
C GLU A 81 -0.44 -18.94 15.49
N ALA A 82 -0.44 -17.65 15.80
CA ALA A 82 0.01 -16.61 14.87
C ALA A 82 1.50 -16.77 14.52
N LEU A 83 2.35 -17.11 15.50
CA LEU A 83 3.76 -17.38 15.27
C LEU A 83 3.96 -18.63 14.38
N ALA A 84 3.21 -19.70 14.63
CA ALA A 84 3.25 -20.91 13.81
C ALA A 84 2.76 -20.65 12.37
N GLN A 85 1.75 -19.79 12.19
CA GLN A 85 1.29 -19.36 10.87
C GLN A 85 2.36 -18.55 10.14
N ALA A 86 2.94 -17.55 10.81
CA ALA A 86 4.01 -16.73 10.25
C ALA A 86 5.24 -17.57 9.87
N GLN A 87 5.63 -18.54 10.70
CA GLN A 87 6.74 -19.45 10.39
C GLN A 87 6.43 -20.31 9.17
N ARG A 88 5.21 -20.86 9.06
CA ARG A 88 4.78 -21.61 7.88
C ARG A 88 4.81 -20.75 6.61
N GLU A 89 4.39 -19.49 6.72
CA GLU A 89 4.44 -18.55 5.61
C GLU A 89 5.88 -18.20 5.23
N ILE A 90 6.76 -17.93 6.20
CA ILE A 90 8.18 -17.68 5.93
C ILE A 90 8.82 -18.85 5.20
N LEU A 91 8.50 -20.09 5.59
CA LEU A 91 9.00 -21.28 4.91
C LEU A 91 8.45 -21.40 3.48
N SER A 92 7.15 -21.14 3.27
CA SER A 92 6.55 -21.17 1.92
C SER A 92 7.09 -20.06 1.01
N GLN A 93 7.35 -18.88 1.56
CA GLN A 93 7.98 -17.78 0.83
C GLN A 93 9.44 -18.12 0.49
N ARG A 94 10.21 -18.69 1.43
CA ARG A 94 11.59 -19.12 1.17
C ARG A 94 11.70 -20.18 0.09
N THR A 95 10.82 -21.17 0.09
CA THR A 95 10.79 -22.19 -0.98
C THR A 95 10.42 -21.59 -2.32
N ARG A 96 9.45 -20.65 -2.33
CA ARG A 96 9.09 -19.91 -3.56
C ARG A 96 10.23 -19.06 -4.09
N ILE A 97 10.94 -18.35 -3.22
CA ILE A 97 12.13 -17.54 -3.57
C ILE A 97 13.22 -18.45 -4.14
N ALA A 98 13.52 -19.57 -3.50
CA ALA A 98 14.51 -20.52 -3.99
C ALA A 98 14.16 -21.04 -5.39
N ALA A 99 12.90 -21.38 -5.64
CA ALA A 99 12.44 -21.81 -6.96
C ALA A 99 12.55 -20.69 -8.02
N LEU A 100 12.24 -19.44 -7.67
CA LEU A 100 12.38 -18.30 -8.57
C LEU A 100 13.84 -17.99 -8.88
N LEU A 101 14.73 -18.04 -7.89
CA LEU A 101 16.16 -17.85 -8.09
C LEU A 101 16.76 -18.96 -8.96
N GLY A 102 16.30 -20.20 -8.81
CA GLY A 102 16.66 -21.30 -9.72
C GLY A 102 16.30 -20.97 -11.17
N LYS A 103 15.06 -20.55 -11.41
CA LYS A 103 14.61 -20.15 -12.76
C LYS A 103 15.39 -18.97 -13.34
N ILE A 104 15.72 -17.97 -12.52
CA ILE A 104 16.53 -16.82 -12.96
C ILE A 104 17.92 -17.32 -13.38
N ARG A 105 18.53 -18.20 -12.58
CA ARG A 105 19.84 -18.77 -12.89
C ARG A 105 19.82 -19.62 -14.17
N ASP A 106 18.77 -20.40 -14.39
CA ASP A 106 18.60 -21.18 -15.61
C ASP A 106 18.50 -20.26 -16.84
N LEU A 107 17.70 -19.19 -16.75
CA LEU A 107 17.57 -18.18 -17.82
C LEU A 107 18.87 -17.40 -18.08
N GLU A 108 19.63 -17.10 -17.03
CA GLU A 108 20.95 -16.48 -17.14
C GLU A 108 21.98 -17.43 -17.75
N HIS A 109 21.90 -18.74 -17.47
CA HIS A 109 22.78 -19.74 -18.07
C HIS A 109 22.46 -19.95 -19.57
N ASP A 110 21.18 -19.96 -19.93
CA ASP A 110 20.72 -20.09 -21.31
C ASP A 110 21.08 -18.86 -22.17
N LEU A 111 21.31 -17.69 -21.55
CA LEU A 111 21.84 -16.51 -22.22
C LEU A 111 23.37 -16.42 -22.01
N PRO A 112 24.20 -16.90 -22.96
CA PRO A 112 25.66 -16.77 -22.82
C PRO A 112 26.06 -15.30 -22.67
N GLU A 113 27.12 -15.05 -21.90
CA GLU A 113 27.64 -13.69 -21.67
C GLU A 113 27.87 -12.98 -23.01
N GLY A 114 27.31 -11.78 -23.16
CA GLY A 114 27.37 -11.00 -24.40
C GLY A 114 26.27 -11.31 -25.43
N SER A 115 25.40 -12.29 -25.20
CA SER A 115 24.22 -12.56 -26.06
C SER A 115 23.29 -11.36 -26.16
N LEU A 116 22.99 -10.68 -25.05
CA LEU A 116 22.20 -9.45 -25.04
C LEU A 116 22.84 -8.35 -25.91
N GLN A 117 24.15 -8.13 -25.76
CA GLN A 117 24.86 -7.13 -26.54
C GLN A 117 24.85 -7.50 -28.03
N ARG A 118 25.09 -8.77 -28.37
CA ARG A 118 24.99 -9.28 -29.74
C ARG A 118 23.59 -9.06 -30.32
N ILE A 119 22.53 -9.51 -29.62
CA ILE A 119 21.14 -9.34 -30.05
C ILE A 119 20.81 -7.86 -30.26
N VAL A 120 21.24 -6.97 -29.37
CA VAL A 120 21.02 -5.53 -29.53
C VAL A 120 21.75 -4.99 -30.76
N THR A 121 23.02 -5.32 -30.94
CA THR A 121 23.79 -4.89 -32.11
C THR A 121 23.19 -5.41 -33.41
N GLU A 122 22.85 -6.69 -33.48
CA GLU A 122 22.17 -7.31 -34.63
C GLU A 122 20.81 -6.64 -34.88
N ASN A 123 20.02 -6.38 -33.84
CA ASN A 123 18.72 -5.73 -33.98
C ASN A 123 18.86 -4.30 -34.54
N THR A 124 19.87 -3.55 -34.08
CA THR A 124 20.14 -2.21 -34.62
C THR A 124 20.60 -2.26 -36.08
N SER A 125 21.46 -3.22 -36.43
CA SER A 125 21.93 -3.44 -37.79
C SER A 125 20.78 -3.83 -38.72
N LEU A 126 19.96 -4.80 -38.32
CA LEU A 126 18.78 -5.23 -39.08
C LEU A 126 17.76 -4.10 -39.26
N LYS A 127 17.53 -3.26 -38.24
CA LYS A 127 16.68 -2.08 -38.37
C LYS A 127 17.24 -1.06 -39.37
N GLN A 128 18.55 -0.85 -39.38
CA GLN A 128 19.20 0.03 -40.37
C GLN A 128 19.09 -0.55 -41.78
N GLN A 129 19.36 -1.85 -41.95
CA GLN A 129 19.22 -2.54 -43.24
C GLN A 129 17.77 -2.48 -43.75
N ALA A 130 16.78 -2.73 -42.89
CA ALA A 130 15.37 -2.63 -43.24
C ALA A 130 15.01 -1.22 -43.72
N ARG A 131 15.46 -0.17 -43.01
CA ARG A 131 15.23 1.23 -43.44
C ARG A 131 15.88 1.54 -44.78
N GLN A 132 17.10 1.05 -45.00
CA GLN A 132 17.82 1.24 -46.25
C GLN A 132 17.09 0.56 -47.41
N LEU A 133 16.71 -0.70 -47.26
CA LEU A 133 15.98 -1.46 -48.27
C LEU A 133 14.62 -0.83 -48.59
N THR A 134 13.92 -0.27 -47.61
CA THR A 134 12.66 0.45 -47.84
C THR A 134 12.88 1.73 -48.66
N GLN A 135 13.93 2.50 -48.34
CA GLN A 135 14.28 3.70 -49.11
C GLN A 135 14.69 3.36 -50.55
N ASP A 136 15.48 2.31 -50.74
CA ASP A 136 15.93 1.90 -52.06
C ASP A 136 14.78 1.32 -52.90
N ASN A 137 13.86 0.57 -52.29
CA ASN A 137 12.63 0.15 -52.96
C ASN A 137 11.80 1.36 -53.42
N GLN A 138 11.61 2.37 -52.56
CA GLN A 138 10.89 3.58 -52.94
C GLN A 138 11.55 4.28 -54.13
N ARG A 139 12.88 4.46 -54.07
CA ARG A 139 13.65 5.07 -55.18
C ARG A 139 13.51 4.29 -56.49
N LEU A 140 13.54 2.96 -56.44
CA LEU A 140 13.37 2.12 -57.61
C LEU A 140 11.95 2.21 -58.17
N GLN A 141 10.94 2.26 -57.30
CA GLN A 141 9.55 2.46 -57.70
C GLN A 141 9.35 3.81 -58.39
N ASP A 142 9.91 4.89 -57.83
CA ASP A 142 9.83 6.23 -58.41
C ASP A 142 10.51 6.26 -59.78
N ARG A 143 11.72 5.69 -59.90
CA ARG A 143 12.43 5.58 -61.18
C ARG A 143 11.64 4.81 -62.23
N LEU A 144 11.03 3.69 -61.83
CA LEU A 144 10.22 2.87 -62.71
C LEU A 144 8.92 3.58 -63.12
N ALA A 145 8.30 4.34 -62.22
CA ALA A 145 7.16 5.19 -62.55
C ALA A 145 7.55 6.28 -63.56
N SER A 146 8.67 6.99 -63.36
CA SER A 146 9.18 7.98 -64.31
C SER A 146 9.52 7.36 -65.67
N ALA A 147 10.17 6.19 -65.70
CA ALA A 147 10.49 5.49 -66.94
C ALA A 147 9.22 5.09 -67.71
N ARG A 148 8.19 4.60 -67.02
CA ARG A 148 6.88 4.28 -67.61
C ARG A 148 6.18 5.52 -68.16
N GLN A 149 6.22 6.64 -67.43
CA GLN A 149 5.65 7.90 -67.90
C GLN A 149 6.37 8.42 -69.14
N ASN A 150 7.71 8.36 -69.17
CA ASN A 150 8.50 8.75 -70.33
C ASN A 150 8.18 7.87 -71.54
N ASN A 151 8.10 6.55 -71.36
CA ASN A 151 7.75 5.63 -72.44
C ASN A 151 6.36 5.94 -73.02
N ARG A 152 5.35 6.13 -72.16
CA ARG A 152 4.00 6.56 -72.58
C ARG A 152 3.99 7.91 -73.32
N PHE A 153 4.87 8.84 -72.92
CA PHE A 153 5.00 10.12 -73.60
C PHE A 153 5.61 9.96 -74.99
N LEU A 154 6.66 9.15 -75.12
CA LEU A 154 7.28 8.83 -76.40
C LEU A 154 6.31 8.10 -77.33
N ASP A 155 5.56 7.12 -76.84
CA ASP A 155 4.56 6.37 -77.63
C ASP A 155 3.51 7.32 -78.23
N LYS A 156 2.99 8.26 -77.42
CA LYS A 156 2.04 9.27 -77.91
C LYS A 156 2.65 10.15 -78.99
N ARG A 157 3.88 10.61 -78.78
CA ARG A 157 4.58 11.46 -79.75
C ARG A 157 4.86 10.72 -81.05
N VAL A 158 5.20 9.43 -80.99
CA VAL A 158 5.37 8.58 -82.17
C VAL A 158 4.05 8.44 -82.91
N ALA A 159 2.95 8.12 -82.22
CA ALA A 159 1.63 8.03 -82.83
C ALA A 159 1.18 9.34 -83.50
N ASP A 160 1.44 10.49 -82.88
CA ASP A 160 1.14 11.81 -83.46
C ASP A 160 1.95 12.06 -84.74
N LEU A 161 3.23 11.68 -84.76
CA LEU A 161 4.09 11.80 -85.95
C LEU A 161 3.66 10.84 -87.06
N GLU A 162 3.32 9.60 -86.71
CA GLU A 162 2.79 8.62 -87.66
C GLU A 162 1.49 9.10 -88.30
N ALA A 163 0.59 9.71 -87.53
CA ALA A 163 -0.63 10.31 -88.05
C ALA A 163 -0.34 11.45 -89.03
N GLN A 164 0.63 12.32 -88.74
CA GLN A 164 1.05 13.38 -89.67
C GLN A 164 1.61 12.80 -90.97
N LEU A 165 2.50 11.80 -90.88
CA LEU A 165 3.06 11.15 -92.06
C LEU A 165 1.99 10.45 -92.90
N ALA A 166 1.02 9.78 -92.27
CA ALA A 166 -0.10 9.16 -92.96
C ALA A 166 -0.90 10.19 -93.77
N LEU A 167 -1.22 11.36 -93.17
CA LEU A 167 -1.92 12.44 -93.87
C LEU A 167 -1.16 12.93 -95.10
N TYR A 168 0.17 13.11 -94.99
CA TYR A 168 1.02 13.50 -96.13
C TYR A 168 1.04 12.45 -97.24
N LEU A 169 1.04 11.17 -96.90
CA LEU A 169 1.07 10.07 -97.87
C LEU A 169 -0.29 9.83 -98.55
N THR A 170 -1.39 10.16 -97.89
CA THR A 170 -2.75 10.01 -98.44
C THR A 170 -3.28 11.26 -99.16
N ALA A 171 -2.57 12.38 -99.12
CA ALA A 171 -2.96 13.60 -99.82
C ALA A 171 -2.83 13.41 -101.35
N PRO A 172 -3.88 13.69 -102.15
CA PRO A 172 -3.79 13.55 -103.60
C PRO A 172 -2.76 14.53 -104.17
N PRO A 173 -2.00 14.17 -105.23
CA PRO A 173 -1.05 15.07 -105.85
C PRO A 173 -1.78 16.33 -106.34
N PRO A 174 -1.15 17.51 -106.21
CA PRO A 174 -1.79 18.75 -106.66
C PRO A 174 -2.09 18.65 -108.16
N PRO A 175 -3.26 19.13 -108.61
CA PRO A 175 -3.61 19.12 -110.04
C PRO A 175 -2.60 19.95 -110.84
N PRO A 176 -2.32 19.56 -112.10
CA PRO A 176 -1.32 20.19 -112.95
C PRO A 176 -1.64 21.65 -113.28
#